data_AF-A0A927VJG6-F1
#
_entry.id   AF-A0A927VJG6-F1
#
_cell.length_a   1.000
_cell.length_b   1.000
_cell.length_c   1.000
_cell.angle_alpha   90.00
_cell.angle_beta   90.00
_cell.angle_gamma   90.00
#
_symmetry.space_group_name_H-M   'P 1'
#
loop_
_entity.id
_entity.type
_entity.pdbx_description
1 polymer ?
#
loop_
_entity_poly.entity_id
_entity_poly.type
_entity_poly.pdbx_seq_one_letter_code
_entity_poly.pdbx_strand_id
1 'polypeptide(L)'
;MIWEKYTIRTTTKDAEIVSALLTDYGINDVEIENNVQLTDEELNQMYADFVKELPEDDGTCFINFFLEAQDGETPEDRKNRLEQIKEGLSQDQEMFGLDPMEFSSETLNSEDWENKWKEYFKPFTVDDILIKPTWESIPEGISCKYLIEIDPGMAFGTGMHETTRLCLRGIGKYMKEGDSVLDLGCGSGILSIGALKKGASHAEAVDIDPQATQVAAENFASNSIPESDYCIHTGNILKCDSLKEMFAAEPFDIVLANILADVIEPLSAEVHRYLKSGGYFISSGIIDMKEQLIVDAVKANPELEFIAVETDGEWRSVVARRK
;
A
#
# COMPACT_ATOMS: atom_id res chain seq x y z
N MET A 1 -0.74 19.72 -4.35
CA MET A 1 -2.09 20.35 -4.46
C MET A 1 -2.47 20.86 -3.09
N ILE A 2 -2.99 22.08 -2.96
CA ILE A 2 -3.47 22.59 -1.67
C ILE A 2 -4.91 22.10 -1.52
N TRP A 3 -5.15 21.26 -0.51
CA TRP A 3 -6.50 20.82 -0.15
C TRP A 3 -6.94 21.61 1.07
N GLU A 4 -8.13 22.20 1.04
CA GLU A 4 -8.71 22.83 2.23
C GLU A 4 -9.72 21.85 2.82
N LYS A 5 -9.42 21.36 4.03
CA LYS A 5 -10.33 20.57 4.83
C LYS A 5 -11.23 21.54 5.59
N TYR A 6 -12.54 21.37 5.47
CA TYR A 6 -13.52 22.08 6.26
C TYR A 6 -14.12 21.13 7.27
N THR A 7 -14.29 21.62 8.50
CA THR A 7 -14.88 20.86 9.59
C THR A 7 -16.06 21.63 10.17
N ILE A 8 -17.19 20.94 10.31
CA ILE A 8 -18.35 21.40 11.05
C ILE A 8 -18.40 20.61 12.34
N ARG A 9 -18.21 21.28 13.46
CA ARG A 9 -18.50 20.70 14.77
C ARG A 9 -20.00 20.87 15.04
N THR A 10 -20.67 19.76 15.26
CA THR A 10 -22.10 19.65 15.56
C THR A 10 -22.31 18.60 16.65
N THR A 11 -23.56 18.23 16.92
CA THR A 11 -23.88 17.14 17.85
C THR A 11 -24.12 15.83 17.12
N THR A 12 -23.87 14.72 17.80
CA THR A 12 -24.09 13.36 17.29
C THR A 12 -25.51 13.16 16.74
N LYS A 13 -26.53 13.73 17.41
CA LYS A 13 -27.93 13.60 16.99
C LYS A 13 -28.25 14.36 15.68
N ASP A 14 -27.51 15.42 15.39
CA ASP A 14 -27.77 16.32 14.26
C ASP A 14 -26.87 15.98 13.06
N ALA A 15 -25.85 15.13 13.25
CA ALA A 15 -24.82 14.83 12.26
C ALA A 15 -25.37 14.33 10.91
N GLU A 16 -26.31 13.39 10.94
CA GLU A 16 -26.96 12.84 9.75
C GLU A 16 -27.78 13.90 9.00
N ILE A 17 -28.45 14.79 9.73
CA ILE A 17 -29.27 15.85 9.14
C ILE A 17 -28.35 16.90 8.51
N VAL A 18 -27.28 17.30 9.19
CA VAL A 18 -26.30 18.26 8.67
C VAL A 18 -25.57 17.68 7.45
N SER A 19 -25.22 16.39 7.46
CA SER A 19 -24.65 15.66 6.31
C SER A 19 -25.59 15.66 5.10
N ALA A 20 -26.89 15.39 5.32
CA ALA A 20 -27.90 15.46 4.27
C ALA A 20 -28.05 16.88 3.70
N LEU A 21 -28.04 17.92 4.55
CA LEU A 21 -28.11 19.30 4.09
C LEU A 21 -26.89 19.70 3.25
N LEU A 22 -25.69 19.24 3.60
CA LEU A 22 -24.47 19.49 2.81
C LEU A 22 -24.58 18.98 1.36
N THR A 23 -25.35 17.91 1.15
CA THR A 23 -25.63 17.37 -0.19
C THR A 23 -26.39 18.39 -1.06
N ASP A 24 -27.33 19.14 -0.48
CA ASP A 24 -28.07 20.20 -1.19
C ASP A 24 -27.16 21.37 -1.62
N TYR A 25 -26.03 21.55 -0.93
CA TYR A 25 -24.98 22.50 -1.26
C TYR A 25 -23.90 21.92 -2.20
N GLY A 26 -24.09 20.70 -2.71
CA GLY A 26 -23.20 20.05 -3.67
C GLY A 26 -22.00 19.33 -3.03
N ILE A 27 -22.00 19.12 -1.72
CA ILE A 27 -20.98 18.37 -1.00
C ILE A 27 -21.52 16.96 -0.75
N ASN A 28 -21.07 16.01 -1.58
CA ASN A 28 -21.58 14.62 -1.56
C ASN A 28 -20.65 13.66 -0.80
N ASP A 29 -19.42 14.06 -0.52
CA ASP A 29 -18.42 13.25 0.16
C ASP A 29 -18.05 13.94 1.48
N VAL A 30 -18.55 13.37 2.57
CA VAL A 30 -18.34 13.87 3.93
C VAL A 30 -17.91 12.71 4.83
N GLU A 31 -16.93 12.97 5.67
CA GLU A 31 -16.49 12.06 6.71
C GLU A 31 -17.12 12.50 8.04
N ILE A 32 -17.87 11.61 8.68
CA ILE A 32 -18.47 11.84 10.00
C ILE A 32 -17.57 11.19 11.05
N GLU A 33 -16.97 12.02 11.92
CA GLU A 33 -16.10 11.59 13.01
C GLU A 33 -16.82 11.86 14.34
N ASN A 34 -17.16 10.80 15.07
CA ASN A 34 -17.78 10.85 16.39
C ASN A 34 -17.30 9.68 17.25
N ASN A 35 -17.70 9.70 18.52
CA ASN A 35 -17.37 8.65 19.49
C ASN A 35 -18.56 7.70 19.73
N VAL A 36 -19.51 7.61 18.78
CA VAL A 36 -20.65 6.70 18.91
C VAL A 36 -20.13 5.27 18.90
N GLN A 37 -20.40 4.55 19.98
CA GLN A 37 -20.06 3.15 20.06
C GLN A 37 -20.91 2.36 19.07
N LEU A 38 -20.24 1.61 18.21
CA LEU A 38 -20.89 0.66 17.33
C LEU A 38 -21.57 -0.42 18.16
N THR A 39 -22.75 -0.85 17.71
CA THR A 39 -23.44 -1.99 18.33
C THR A 39 -22.70 -3.29 18.06
N ASP A 40 -22.92 -4.32 18.89
CA ASP A 40 -22.35 -5.66 18.67
C ASP A 40 -22.67 -6.21 17.26
N GLU A 41 -23.83 -5.88 16.69
CA GLU A 41 -24.20 -6.30 15.32
C GLU A 41 -23.39 -5.56 14.24
N GLU A 42 -23.13 -4.27 14.40
CA GLU A 42 -22.33 -3.46 13.47
C GLU A 42 -20.84 -3.83 13.54
N LEU A 43 -20.32 -4.05 14.76
CA LEU A 43 -18.98 -4.60 15.01
C LEU A 43 -18.76 -5.94 14.28
N ASN A 44 -19.75 -6.83 14.35
CA ASN A 44 -19.69 -8.13 13.68
C ASN A 44 -19.80 -8.05 12.15
N GLN A 45 -20.42 -7.00 11.60
CA GLN A 45 -20.47 -6.78 10.14
C GLN A 45 -19.20 -6.14 9.58
N MET A 46 -18.46 -5.39 10.40
CA MET A 46 -17.23 -4.70 9.99
C MET A 46 -15.97 -5.58 9.99
N TYR A 47 -16.04 -6.85 10.42
CA TYR A 47 -14.93 -7.84 10.42
C TYR A 47 -13.57 -7.25 10.79
N ALA A 48 -13.48 -6.50 11.90
CA ALA A 48 -12.25 -5.83 12.32
C ALA A 48 -11.89 -6.16 13.78
N ASP A 49 -10.82 -6.91 13.98
CA ASP A 49 -10.17 -7.14 15.30
C ASP A 49 -9.46 -5.87 15.85
N PHE A 50 -9.61 -4.73 15.15
CA PHE A 50 -8.99 -3.44 15.46
C PHE A 50 -10.00 -2.30 15.61
N VAL A 51 -11.20 -2.56 16.15
CA VAL A 51 -12.02 -1.44 16.62
C VAL A 51 -11.34 -0.86 17.86
N LYS A 52 -10.61 0.25 17.64
CA LYS A 52 -10.05 1.08 18.70
C LYS A 52 -11.18 1.38 19.68
N GLU A 53 -10.98 1.11 20.98
CA GLU A 53 -11.92 1.59 21.99
C GLU A 53 -12.04 3.10 21.85
N LEU A 54 -13.20 3.55 21.33
CA LEU A 54 -13.50 4.97 21.24
C LEU A 54 -13.71 5.48 22.67
N PRO A 55 -13.30 6.74 22.96
CA PRO A 55 -13.71 7.42 24.18
C PRO A 55 -15.23 7.39 24.36
N GLU A 56 -15.71 7.68 25.57
CA GLU A 56 -17.16 7.87 25.77
C GLU A 56 -17.69 8.97 24.83
N ASP A 57 -18.85 8.73 24.21
CA ASP A 57 -19.54 9.73 23.40
C ASP A 57 -19.93 10.91 24.29
N ASP A 58 -19.28 12.04 24.06
CA ASP A 58 -19.57 13.30 24.74
C ASP A 58 -20.67 14.11 24.03
N GLY A 59 -21.28 13.53 23.00
CA GLY A 59 -22.33 14.13 22.17
C GLY A 59 -21.79 15.07 21.09
N THR A 60 -20.47 15.17 20.92
CA THR A 60 -19.82 15.97 19.88
C THR A 60 -19.56 15.12 18.63
N CYS A 61 -19.86 15.71 17.47
CA CYS A 61 -19.57 15.13 16.18
C CYS A 61 -18.85 16.15 15.28
N PHE A 62 -17.93 15.68 14.46
CA PHE A 62 -17.22 16.47 13.46
C PHE A 62 -17.59 15.96 12.07
N ILE A 63 -18.06 16.85 11.20
CA ILE A 63 -18.32 16.55 9.80
C ILE A 63 -17.22 17.21 8.98
N ASN A 64 -16.38 16.38 8.38
CA ASN A 64 -15.21 16.75 7.60
C ASN A 64 -15.53 16.67 6.10
N PHE A 65 -15.21 17.70 5.33
CA PHE A 65 -15.42 17.68 3.88
C PHE A 65 -14.41 18.54 3.13
N PHE A 66 -14.32 18.31 1.83
CA PHE A 66 -13.43 19.03 0.92
C PHE A 66 -14.24 19.73 -0.16
N LEU A 67 -13.82 20.94 -0.52
CA LEU A 67 -14.37 21.66 -1.66
C LEU A 67 -13.47 21.47 -2.87
N GLU A 68 -13.96 20.76 -3.88
CA GLU A 68 -13.26 20.66 -5.16
C GLU A 68 -13.22 22.02 -5.86
N ALA A 69 -12.10 22.27 -6.55
CA ALA A 69 -11.93 23.43 -7.40
C ALA A 69 -12.82 23.30 -8.64
N GLN A 70 -13.69 24.28 -8.88
CA GLN A 70 -14.40 24.34 -10.16
C GLN A 70 -13.50 24.95 -11.25
N ASP A 71 -13.71 24.56 -12.51
CA ASP A 71 -12.94 25.07 -13.65
C ASP A 71 -13.00 26.61 -13.73
N GLY A 72 -11.85 27.26 -13.55
CA GLY A 72 -11.74 28.72 -13.57
C GLY A 72 -12.10 29.42 -12.25
N GLU A 73 -12.38 28.68 -11.18
CA GLU A 73 -12.66 29.21 -9.84
C GLU A 73 -11.40 29.80 -9.20
N THR A 74 -11.47 31.06 -8.76
CA THR A 74 -10.38 31.67 -7.99
C THR A 74 -10.50 31.32 -6.50
N PRO A 75 -9.41 31.42 -5.71
CA PRO A 75 -9.49 31.22 -4.25
C PRO A 75 -10.53 32.10 -3.55
N GLU A 76 -10.76 33.32 -4.06
CA GLU A 76 -11.77 34.23 -3.52
C GLU A 76 -13.21 33.76 -3.84
N ASP A 77 -13.43 33.18 -5.03
CA ASP A 77 -14.73 32.60 -5.41
C ASP A 77 -15.06 31.39 -4.53
N ARG A 78 -14.07 30.54 -4.24
CA ARG A 78 -14.24 29.40 -3.33
C ARG A 78 -14.59 29.84 -1.91
N LYS A 79 -13.92 30.89 -1.43
CA LYS A 79 -14.21 31.49 -0.11
C LYS A 79 -15.63 32.06 -0.06
N ASN A 80 -16.08 32.75 -1.10
CA ASN A 80 -17.45 33.25 -1.20
C ASN A 80 -18.48 32.11 -1.23
N ARG A 81 -18.18 31.01 -1.94
CA ARG A 81 -19.03 29.80 -1.95
C ARG A 81 -19.13 29.20 -0.55
N LEU A 82 -18.02 29.11 0.17
CA LEU A 82 -18.03 28.62 1.55
C LEU A 82 -18.89 29.50 2.47
N GLU A 83 -18.78 30.83 2.37
CA GLU A 83 -19.62 31.73 3.16
C GLU A 83 -21.11 31.57 2.82
N GLN A 84 -21.47 31.37 1.55
CA GLN A 84 -22.85 31.06 1.15
C GLN A 84 -23.36 29.75 1.76
N ILE A 85 -22.51 28.71 1.80
CA ILE A 85 -22.85 27.43 2.43
C ILE A 85 -23.05 27.60 3.94
N LYS A 86 -22.18 28.36 4.62
CA LYS A 86 -22.32 28.67 6.05
C LYS A 86 -23.61 29.43 6.36
N GLU A 87 -23.92 30.44 5.54
CA GLU A 87 -25.16 31.22 5.68
C GLU A 87 -26.40 30.35 5.44
N GLY A 88 -26.38 29.50 4.42
CA GLY A 88 -27.45 28.55 4.13
C GLY A 88 -27.67 27.55 5.27
N LEU A 89 -26.61 26.89 5.73
CA LEU A 89 -26.67 25.97 6.85
C LEU A 89 -27.12 26.63 8.15
N SER A 90 -26.81 27.91 8.36
CA SER A 90 -27.30 28.67 9.52
C SER A 90 -28.82 28.89 9.45
N GLN A 91 -29.37 29.12 8.26
CA GLN A 91 -30.82 29.20 8.05
C GLN A 91 -31.49 27.84 8.25
N ASP A 92 -30.88 26.78 7.73
CA ASP A 92 -31.34 25.40 7.92
C ASP A 92 -31.29 25.01 9.41
N GLN A 93 -30.25 25.44 10.14
CA GLN A 93 -30.15 25.24 11.59
C GLN A 93 -31.39 25.77 12.32
N GLU A 94 -31.83 26.99 12.02
CA GLU A 94 -33.04 27.57 12.61
C GLU A 94 -34.32 26.86 12.14
N MET A 95 -34.39 26.49 10.86
CA MET A 95 -35.57 25.85 10.26
C MET A 95 -35.80 24.44 10.78
N PHE A 96 -34.75 23.64 10.93
CA PHE A 96 -34.80 22.26 11.39
C PHE A 96 -34.59 22.12 12.90
N GLY A 97 -34.28 23.22 13.60
CA GLY A 97 -34.11 23.24 15.06
C GLY A 97 -32.87 22.49 15.52
N LEU A 98 -31.77 22.59 14.76
CA LEU A 98 -30.49 21.93 15.04
C LEU A 98 -29.71 22.70 16.11
N ASP A 99 -28.83 22.01 16.82
CA ASP A 99 -27.94 22.65 17.79
C ASP A 99 -26.89 23.54 17.09
N PRO A 100 -26.27 24.50 17.81
CA PRO A 100 -25.30 25.41 17.22
C PRO A 100 -24.11 24.69 16.57
N MET A 101 -23.81 25.08 15.33
CA MET A 101 -22.67 24.56 14.57
C MET A 101 -21.47 25.51 14.64
N GLU A 102 -20.26 24.96 14.81
CA GLU A 102 -19.00 25.71 14.70
C GLU A 102 -18.26 25.30 13.43
N PHE A 103 -17.93 26.28 12.58
CA PHE A 103 -17.22 26.06 11.33
C PHE A 103 -15.73 26.36 11.50
N SER A 104 -14.88 25.44 11.10
CA SER A 104 -13.44 25.64 10.99
C SER A 104 -12.91 25.17 9.63
N SER A 105 -11.76 25.71 9.24
CA SER A 105 -11.07 25.33 8.00
C SER A 105 -9.59 25.17 8.29
N GLU A 106 -8.99 24.10 7.77
CA GLU A 106 -7.56 23.86 7.79
C GLU A 106 -7.04 23.74 6.36
N THR A 107 -6.05 24.55 6.01
CA THR A 107 -5.32 24.40 4.76
C THR A 107 -4.34 23.25 4.92
N LEU A 108 -4.65 22.11 4.31
CA LEU A 108 -3.74 20.98 4.21
C LEU A 108 -2.84 21.23 2.99
N ASN A 109 -1.60 21.64 3.24
CA ASN A 109 -0.56 21.56 2.22
C ASN A 109 -0.30 20.08 1.92
N SER A 110 -0.30 19.70 0.64
CA SER A 110 0.02 18.31 0.25
C SER A 110 1.35 17.81 0.83
N GLU A 111 2.30 18.73 1.08
CA GLU A 111 3.60 18.42 1.68
C GLU A 111 3.52 17.90 3.13
N ASP A 112 2.50 18.28 3.92
CA ASP A 112 2.42 17.88 5.33
C ASP A 112 1.83 16.47 5.52
N TRP A 113 0.99 15.99 4.59
CA TRP A 113 0.51 14.59 4.62
C TRP A 113 1.51 13.66 3.90
N GLU A 114 2.13 14.11 2.80
CA GLU A 114 3.14 13.36 2.04
C GLU A 114 4.45 13.15 2.81
N ASN A 115 4.72 13.88 3.89
CA ASN A 115 5.92 13.70 4.71
C ASN A 115 5.66 13.20 6.13
N LYS A 116 4.42 13.22 6.65
CA LYS A 116 4.14 12.70 8.01
C LYS A 116 4.49 11.23 8.17
N TRP A 117 4.27 10.39 7.16
CA TRP A 117 4.67 8.98 7.22
C TRP A 117 6.20 8.81 7.32
N LYS A 118 7.00 9.78 6.83
CA LYS A 118 8.46 9.77 6.94
C LYS A 118 8.95 9.91 8.38
N GLU A 119 8.14 10.51 9.26
CA GLU A 119 8.44 10.59 10.69
C GLU A 119 8.29 9.23 11.39
N TYR A 120 7.37 8.38 10.89
CA TYR A 120 7.10 7.06 11.45
C TYR A 120 7.95 5.96 10.83
N PHE A 121 8.47 6.17 9.61
CA PHE A 121 9.34 5.21 8.97
C PHE A 121 10.74 5.26 9.59
N LYS A 122 11.04 4.30 10.48
CA LYS A 122 12.34 4.18 11.17
C LYS A 122 13.14 2.97 10.67
N PRO A 123 14.48 3.00 10.81
CA PRO A 123 15.31 1.85 10.50
C PRO A 123 14.86 0.59 11.25
N PHE A 124 14.80 -0.54 10.57
CA PHE A 124 14.41 -1.83 11.14
C PHE A 124 15.22 -2.96 10.48
N THR A 125 15.23 -4.14 11.10
CA THR A 125 16.02 -5.27 10.62
C THR A 125 15.12 -6.42 10.17
N VAL A 126 15.53 -7.08 9.09
CA VAL A 126 14.97 -8.36 8.65
C VAL A 126 16.14 -9.32 8.53
N ASP A 127 16.27 -10.19 9.52
CA ASP A 127 17.39 -11.12 9.69
C ASP A 127 18.76 -10.39 9.61
N ASP A 128 19.52 -10.62 8.54
CA ASP A 128 20.85 -10.05 8.31
C ASP A 128 20.84 -8.76 7.45
N ILE A 129 19.66 -8.22 7.16
CA ILE A 129 19.44 -6.99 6.39
C ILE A 129 18.99 -5.87 7.33
N LEU A 130 19.68 -4.72 7.27
CA LEU A 130 19.17 -3.45 7.79
C LEU A 130 18.43 -2.73 6.67
N ILE A 131 17.18 -2.35 6.91
CA ILE A 131 16.37 -1.54 6.01
C ILE A 131 16.16 -0.20 6.67
N LYS A 132 16.45 0.90 5.96
CA LYS A 132 16.20 2.24 6.45
C LYS A 132 15.67 3.16 5.35
N PRO A 133 14.95 4.23 5.70
CA PRO A 133 14.74 5.29 4.75
C PRO A 133 16.03 6.03 4.40
N THR A 134 16.07 6.63 3.21
CA THR A 134 17.24 7.37 2.71
C THR A 134 17.61 8.56 3.61
N TRP A 135 16.64 9.17 4.31
CA TRP A 135 16.84 10.32 5.20
C TRP A 135 17.22 9.98 6.65
N GLU A 136 17.07 8.72 7.10
CA GLU A 136 17.44 8.32 8.46
C GLU A 136 18.91 7.86 8.52
N SER A 137 19.55 8.06 9.67
CA SER A 137 20.89 7.55 9.94
C SER A 137 20.86 6.08 10.34
N ILE A 138 21.99 5.39 10.18
CA ILE A 138 22.14 4.03 10.71
C ILE A 138 22.19 4.11 12.24
N PRO A 139 21.31 3.40 12.97
CA PRO A 139 21.32 3.43 14.43
C PRO A 139 22.65 2.91 15.01
N GLU A 140 23.12 3.55 16.08
CA GLU A 140 24.34 3.13 16.77
C GLU A 140 24.21 1.68 17.30
N GLY A 141 25.27 0.89 17.13
CA GLY A 141 25.33 -0.49 17.64
C GLY A 141 24.66 -1.55 16.76
N ILE A 142 24.01 -1.16 15.65
CA ILE A 142 23.50 -2.12 14.66
C ILE A 142 24.61 -2.47 13.65
N SER A 143 24.84 -3.76 13.45
CA SER A 143 25.69 -4.28 12.39
C SER A 143 24.95 -5.40 11.67
N CYS A 144 24.56 -5.13 10.43
CA CYS A 144 23.92 -6.09 9.53
C CYS A 144 24.85 -6.37 8.35
N LYS A 145 24.70 -7.55 7.73
CA LYS A 145 25.52 -7.95 6.57
C LYS A 145 25.16 -7.13 5.33
N TYR A 146 23.89 -6.77 5.21
CA TYR A 146 23.34 -6.03 4.08
C TYR A 146 22.62 -4.78 4.56
N LEU A 147 22.67 -3.73 3.74
CA LEU A 147 21.95 -2.48 3.93
C LEU A 147 21.08 -2.24 2.70
N ILE A 148 19.81 -1.92 2.95
CA ILE A 148 18.85 -1.47 1.94
C ILE A 148 18.36 -0.08 2.36
N GLU A 149 18.52 0.89 1.47
CA GLU A 149 18.02 2.25 1.63
C GLU A 149 16.82 2.47 0.70
N ILE A 150 15.65 2.85 1.22
CA ILE A 150 14.43 3.00 0.41
C ILE A 150 13.83 4.38 0.67
N ASP A 151 13.61 5.15 -0.39
CA ASP A 151 12.58 6.18 -0.41
C ASP A 151 11.39 5.62 -1.19
N PRO A 152 10.35 5.10 -0.51
CA PRO A 152 9.22 4.53 -1.22
C PRO A 152 8.35 5.62 -1.87
N GLY A 153 8.53 6.91 -1.55
CA GLY A 153 7.68 7.97 -2.05
C GLY A 153 6.19 7.64 -1.85
N MET A 154 5.43 7.60 -2.94
CA MET A 154 4.04 7.14 -2.97
C MET A 154 3.88 5.65 -3.35
N ALA A 155 4.97 4.98 -3.74
CA ALA A 155 4.93 3.58 -4.13
C ALA A 155 4.83 2.66 -2.90
N PHE A 156 4.14 1.53 -3.08
CA PHE A 156 4.06 0.50 -2.05
C PHE A 156 5.43 -0.16 -1.82
N GLY A 157 5.67 -0.65 -0.61
CA GLY A 157 6.88 -1.43 -0.29
C GLY A 157 7.93 -0.69 0.54
N THR A 158 7.55 -0.10 1.67
CA THR A 158 8.49 0.43 2.67
C THR A 158 9.35 -0.67 3.32
N GLY A 159 8.92 -1.94 3.19
CA GLY A 159 9.56 -3.10 3.79
C GLY A 159 9.10 -3.42 5.22
N MET A 160 8.40 -2.49 5.87
CA MET A 160 7.91 -2.71 7.24
C MET A 160 6.79 -3.75 7.29
N HIS A 161 6.04 -3.93 6.21
CA HIS A 161 4.92 -4.87 6.16
C HIS A 161 5.39 -6.33 6.26
N GLU A 162 4.63 -7.16 6.97
CA GLU A 162 4.86 -8.59 7.20
C GLU A 162 5.20 -9.31 5.90
N THR A 163 4.47 -8.98 4.84
CA THR A 163 4.59 -9.66 3.55
C THR A 163 5.93 -9.43 2.87
N THR A 164 6.51 -8.23 3.01
CA THR A 164 7.86 -7.94 2.51
C THR A 164 8.91 -8.70 3.32
N ARG A 165 8.76 -8.75 4.66
CA ARG A 165 9.67 -9.54 5.52
C ARG A 165 9.65 -11.01 5.13
N LEU A 166 8.46 -11.57 4.91
CA LEU A 166 8.29 -12.95 4.45
C LEU A 166 9.02 -13.22 3.12
N CYS A 167 8.86 -12.34 2.12
CA CYS A 167 9.59 -12.48 0.85
C CYS A 167 11.11 -12.36 1.03
N LEU A 168 11.61 -11.40 1.82
CA LEU A 168 13.05 -11.24 2.08
C LEU A 168 13.66 -12.47 2.79
N ARG A 169 12.92 -13.06 3.74
CA ARG A 169 13.29 -14.35 4.36
C ARG A 169 13.29 -15.49 3.34
N GLY A 170 12.29 -15.51 2.46
CA GLY A 170 12.21 -16.46 1.34
C GLY A 170 13.44 -16.38 0.43
N ILE A 171 13.84 -15.16 0.04
CA ILE A 171 15.07 -14.92 -0.74
C ILE A 171 16.27 -15.52 0.01
N GLY A 172 16.42 -15.22 1.31
CA GLY A 172 17.51 -15.76 2.12
C GLY A 172 17.53 -17.29 2.24
N LYS A 173 16.38 -17.96 2.11
CA LYS A 173 16.22 -19.42 2.26
C LYS A 173 16.39 -20.19 0.95
N TYR A 174 15.89 -19.65 -0.16
CA TYR A 174 15.76 -20.40 -1.42
C TYR A 174 16.70 -19.93 -2.53
N MET A 175 17.14 -18.67 -2.51
CA MET A 175 18.07 -18.13 -3.51
C MET A 175 19.50 -18.52 -3.20
N LYS A 176 20.29 -18.72 -4.26
CA LYS A 176 21.73 -18.92 -4.21
C LYS A 176 22.45 -17.75 -4.85
N GLU A 177 23.72 -17.59 -4.50
CA GLU A 177 24.59 -16.63 -5.17
C GLU A 177 24.71 -16.98 -6.66
N GLY A 178 24.52 -15.98 -7.52
CA GLY A 178 24.52 -16.11 -8.97
C GLY A 178 23.14 -16.35 -9.61
N ASP A 179 22.08 -16.59 -8.82
CA ASP A 179 20.73 -16.79 -9.33
C ASP A 179 20.18 -15.53 -10.03
N SER A 180 19.37 -15.70 -11.08
CA SER A 180 18.61 -14.61 -11.69
C SER A 180 17.19 -14.48 -11.10
N VAL A 181 16.70 -13.26 -10.97
CA VAL A 181 15.47 -12.93 -10.23
C VAL A 181 14.49 -12.16 -11.10
N LEU A 182 13.20 -12.49 -11.02
CA LEU A 182 12.10 -11.70 -11.56
C LEU A 182 11.17 -11.26 -10.44
N ASP A 183 10.91 -9.96 -10.33
CA ASP A 183 10.08 -9.34 -9.30
C ASP A 183 8.79 -8.77 -9.91
N LEU A 184 7.67 -9.47 -9.67
CA LEU A 184 6.36 -9.16 -10.24
C LEU A 184 5.54 -8.28 -9.29
N GLY A 185 5.26 -7.05 -9.71
CA GLY A 185 4.69 -6.02 -8.86
C GLY A 185 5.74 -5.44 -7.93
N CYS A 186 6.82 -4.90 -8.52
CA CYS A 186 8.02 -4.57 -7.78
C CYS A 186 7.86 -3.38 -6.81
N GLY A 187 6.86 -2.51 -7.00
CA GLY A 187 6.63 -1.36 -6.13
C GLY A 187 7.90 -0.51 -5.97
N SER A 188 8.37 -0.36 -4.73
CA SER A 188 9.63 0.34 -4.41
C SER A 188 10.91 -0.34 -4.91
N GLY A 189 10.83 -1.57 -5.43
CA GLY A 189 11.97 -2.40 -5.85
C GLY A 189 12.69 -3.11 -4.70
N ILE A 190 12.18 -3.04 -3.48
CA ILE A 190 12.87 -3.54 -2.28
C ILE A 190 13.25 -5.03 -2.35
N LEU A 191 12.42 -5.87 -2.97
CA LEU A 191 12.69 -7.30 -3.09
C LEU A 191 13.82 -7.57 -4.09
N SER A 192 13.77 -6.92 -5.25
CA SER A 192 14.85 -6.93 -6.24
C SER A 192 16.18 -6.44 -5.66
N ILE A 193 16.16 -5.32 -4.93
CA ILE A 193 17.35 -4.77 -4.24
C ILE A 193 17.87 -5.78 -3.21
N GLY A 194 16.99 -6.35 -2.40
CA GLY A 194 17.35 -7.36 -1.41
C GLY A 194 18.00 -8.60 -2.02
N ALA A 195 17.49 -9.05 -3.17
CA ALA A 195 18.04 -10.18 -3.91
C ALA A 195 19.44 -9.86 -4.49
N LEU A 196 19.60 -8.71 -5.15
CA LEU A 196 20.90 -8.27 -5.68
C LEU A 196 21.94 -8.10 -4.58
N LYS A 197 21.59 -7.46 -3.45
CA LYS A 197 22.48 -7.35 -2.29
C LYS A 197 22.89 -8.72 -1.74
N LYS A 198 21.99 -9.71 -1.78
CA LYS A 198 22.25 -11.10 -1.35
C LYS A 198 22.99 -11.95 -2.40
N GLY A 199 23.35 -11.38 -3.55
CA GLY A 199 24.21 -12.02 -4.53
C GLY A 199 23.49 -12.59 -5.74
N ALA A 200 22.25 -12.19 -6.03
CA ALA A 200 21.65 -12.44 -7.34
C ALA A 200 22.54 -11.83 -8.45
N SER A 201 22.66 -12.51 -9.59
CA SER A 201 23.46 -12.03 -10.71
C SER A 201 22.76 -10.96 -11.54
N HIS A 202 21.42 -10.99 -11.57
CA HIS A 202 20.59 -10.06 -12.30
C HIS A 202 19.15 -10.04 -11.74
N ALA A 203 18.49 -8.88 -11.79
CA ALA A 203 17.08 -8.75 -11.41
C ALA A 203 16.26 -8.02 -12.48
N GLU A 204 15.19 -8.66 -12.93
CA GLU A 204 14.16 -8.07 -13.78
C GLU A 204 12.98 -7.66 -12.89
N ALA A 205 12.57 -6.40 -12.95
CA ALA A 205 11.50 -5.86 -12.11
C ALA A 205 10.36 -5.34 -12.99
N VAL A 206 9.10 -5.64 -12.63
CA VAL A 206 7.94 -5.17 -13.39
C VAL A 206 6.85 -4.65 -12.48
N ASP A 207 6.26 -3.52 -12.85
CA ASP A 207 5.05 -2.99 -12.21
C ASP A 207 4.06 -2.47 -13.25
N ILE A 208 2.77 -2.47 -12.92
CA ILE A 208 1.74 -1.88 -13.77
C ILE A 208 1.75 -0.35 -13.68
N ASP A 209 2.22 0.19 -12.57
CA ASP A 209 2.27 1.63 -12.31
C ASP A 209 3.63 2.21 -12.76
N PRO A 210 3.66 3.13 -13.74
CA PRO A 210 4.89 3.80 -14.13
C PRO A 210 5.55 4.56 -12.97
N GLN A 211 4.78 5.08 -12.01
CA GLN A 211 5.35 5.76 -10.84
C GLN A 211 6.12 4.79 -9.96
N ALA A 212 5.60 3.59 -9.72
CA ALA A 212 6.33 2.54 -9.01
C ALA A 212 7.64 2.18 -9.71
N THR A 213 7.63 2.04 -11.05
CA THR A 213 8.86 1.74 -11.79
C THR A 213 9.92 2.85 -11.70
N GLN A 214 9.49 4.12 -11.63
CA GLN A 214 10.39 5.24 -11.41
C GLN A 214 11.00 5.19 -9.99
N VAL A 215 10.16 4.98 -8.97
CA VAL A 215 10.60 4.87 -7.57
C VAL A 215 11.58 3.69 -7.40
N ALA A 216 11.32 2.55 -8.04
CA ALA A 216 12.23 1.42 -8.05
C ALA A 216 13.60 1.83 -8.60
N ALA A 217 13.66 2.51 -9.76
CA ALA A 217 14.90 3.00 -10.36
C ALA A 217 15.69 3.93 -9.41
N GLU A 218 15.00 4.86 -8.76
CA GLU A 218 15.59 5.78 -7.78
C GLU A 218 16.14 5.03 -6.55
N ASN A 219 15.46 3.96 -6.11
CA ASN A 219 15.91 3.11 -5.01
C ASN A 219 17.09 2.21 -5.41
N PHE A 220 17.14 1.66 -6.63
CA PHE A 220 18.33 0.95 -7.13
C PHE A 220 19.56 1.87 -7.11
N ALA A 221 19.40 3.11 -7.58
CA ALA A 221 20.46 4.11 -7.56
C ALA A 221 20.88 4.47 -6.12
N SER A 222 19.92 4.66 -5.21
CA SER A 222 20.19 4.94 -3.79
C SER A 222 20.98 3.81 -3.12
N ASN A 223 20.79 2.57 -3.57
CA ASN A 223 21.54 1.39 -3.10
C ASN A 223 22.85 1.15 -3.84
N SER A 224 23.28 2.06 -4.72
CA SER A 224 24.49 1.93 -5.55
C SER A 224 24.52 0.62 -6.36
N ILE A 225 23.36 0.18 -6.86
CA ILE A 225 23.26 -0.98 -7.73
C ILE A 225 23.57 -0.55 -9.17
N PRO A 226 24.51 -1.21 -9.88
CA PRO A 226 24.80 -0.90 -11.27
C PRO A 226 23.60 -1.12 -12.19
N GLU A 227 23.38 -0.23 -13.15
CA GLU A 227 22.33 -0.37 -14.17
C GLU A 227 22.49 -1.65 -15.04
N SER A 228 23.68 -2.27 -15.06
CA SER A 228 23.89 -3.56 -15.73
C SER A 228 23.25 -4.75 -15.01
N ASP A 229 22.94 -4.58 -13.73
CA ASP A 229 22.54 -5.67 -12.84
C ASP A 229 21.02 -5.79 -12.73
N TYR A 230 20.28 -4.85 -13.33
CA TYR A 230 18.82 -4.88 -13.35
C TYR A 230 18.21 -4.31 -14.63
N CYS A 231 16.95 -4.66 -14.88
CA CYS A 231 16.10 -4.01 -15.88
C CYS A 231 14.70 -3.82 -15.30
N ILE A 232 14.04 -2.72 -15.65
CA ILE A 232 12.72 -2.34 -15.10
C ILE A 232 11.74 -2.17 -16.24
N HIS A 233 10.58 -2.81 -16.11
CA HIS A 233 9.51 -2.80 -17.09
C HIS A 233 8.24 -2.21 -16.49
N THR A 234 7.52 -1.42 -17.28
CA THR A 234 6.15 -1.03 -16.95
C THR A 234 5.18 -1.89 -17.76
N GLY A 235 4.33 -2.66 -17.09
CA GLY A 235 3.26 -3.41 -17.74
C GLY A 235 2.60 -4.47 -16.87
N ASN A 236 1.48 -4.99 -17.38
CA ASN A 236 0.71 -6.02 -16.69
C ASN A 236 1.09 -7.41 -17.21
N ILE A 237 1.81 -8.19 -16.39
CA ILE A 237 2.29 -9.52 -16.78
C ILE A 237 1.15 -10.46 -17.20
N LEU A 238 -0.05 -10.36 -16.61
CA LEU A 238 -1.18 -11.22 -16.96
C LEU A 238 -1.83 -10.86 -18.30
N LYS A 239 -1.64 -9.64 -18.79
CA LYS A 239 -2.31 -9.11 -20.00
C LYS A 239 -1.38 -8.76 -21.17
N CYS A 240 -0.09 -8.62 -20.92
CA CYS A 240 0.89 -8.15 -21.91
C CYS A 240 1.68 -9.33 -22.50
N ASP A 241 1.24 -9.83 -23.66
CA ASP A 241 1.86 -11.00 -24.30
C ASP A 241 3.35 -10.79 -24.60
N SER A 242 3.79 -9.58 -24.95
CA SER A 242 5.21 -9.30 -25.20
C SER A 242 6.07 -9.45 -23.94
N LEU A 243 5.57 -9.04 -22.76
CA LEU A 243 6.26 -9.28 -21.50
C LEU A 243 6.28 -10.77 -21.15
N LYS A 244 5.15 -11.46 -21.38
CA LYS A 244 5.08 -12.91 -21.16
C LYS A 244 6.09 -13.67 -22.03
N GLU A 245 6.20 -13.30 -23.30
CA GLU A 245 7.14 -13.91 -24.25
C GLU A 245 8.59 -13.60 -23.89
N MET A 246 8.89 -12.36 -23.49
CA MET A 246 10.22 -11.95 -23.05
C MET A 246 10.70 -12.75 -21.84
N PHE A 247 9.90 -12.80 -20.76
CA PHE A 247 10.29 -13.53 -19.55
C PHE A 247 10.23 -15.05 -19.71
N ALA A 248 9.45 -15.57 -20.66
CA ALA A 248 9.46 -17.00 -20.99
C ALA A 248 10.66 -17.40 -21.87
N ALA A 249 11.22 -16.47 -22.65
CA ALA A 249 12.41 -16.70 -23.46
C ALA A 249 13.68 -16.81 -22.59
N GLU A 250 13.78 -16.03 -21.51
CA GLU A 250 14.85 -16.12 -20.53
C GLU A 250 14.30 -16.32 -19.10
N PRO A 251 13.98 -17.57 -18.70
CA PRO A 251 13.44 -17.85 -17.37
C PRO A 251 14.44 -17.59 -16.23
N PHE A 252 13.92 -17.45 -15.01
CA PHE A 252 14.63 -17.02 -13.80
C PHE A 252 14.78 -18.15 -12.78
N ASP A 253 15.82 -18.08 -11.95
CA ASP A 253 15.98 -19.02 -10.83
C ASP A 253 14.96 -18.74 -9.72
N ILE A 254 14.62 -17.47 -9.52
CA ILE A 254 13.63 -17.01 -8.52
C ILE A 254 12.61 -16.08 -9.18
N VAL A 255 11.33 -16.32 -8.91
CA VAL A 255 10.25 -15.36 -9.19
C VAL A 255 9.64 -14.92 -7.86
N LEU A 256 9.56 -13.61 -7.66
CA LEU A 256 9.01 -12.96 -6.47
C LEU A 256 7.69 -12.30 -6.84
N ALA A 257 6.69 -12.37 -5.97
CA ALA A 257 5.44 -11.64 -6.13
C ALA A 257 4.85 -11.28 -4.76
N ASN A 258 5.00 -10.02 -4.34
CA ASN A 258 4.37 -9.50 -3.13
C ASN A 258 3.19 -8.59 -3.50
N ILE A 259 2.11 -9.21 -3.93
CA ILE A 259 0.94 -8.56 -4.53
C ILE A 259 -0.35 -9.21 -4.00
N LEU A 260 -1.51 -8.67 -4.36
CA LEU A 260 -2.79 -9.19 -3.90
C LEU A 260 -3.02 -10.64 -4.35
N ALA A 261 -3.60 -11.45 -3.46
CA ALA A 261 -3.95 -12.84 -3.73
C ALA A 261 -4.77 -13.03 -5.03
N ASP A 262 -5.67 -12.10 -5.36
CA ASP A 262 -6.50 -12.17 -6.58
C ASP A 262 -5.68 -12.02 -7.88
N VAL A 263 -4.44 -11.52 -7.77
CA VAL A 263 -3.47 -11.47 -8.86
C VAL A 263 -2.55 -12.71 -8.82
N ILE A 264 -2.20 -13.20 -7.63
CA ILE A 264 -1.36 -14.39 -7.46
C ILE A 264 -2.06 -15.65 -7.95
N GLU A 265 -3.36 -15.78 -7.73
CA GLU A 265 -4.15 -16.95 -8.17
C GLU A 265 -4.01 -17.19 -9.68
N PRO A 266 -4.40 -16.26 -10.58
CA PRO A 266 -4.22 -16.47 -12.02
C PRO A 266 -2.74 -16.55 -12.42
N LEU A 267 -1.84 -15.83 -11.74
CA LEU A 267 -0.40 -15.91 -12.00
C LEU A 267 0.16 -17.32 -11.74
N SER A 268 -0.34 -18.01 -10.70
CA SER A 268 0.09 -19.37 -10.33
C SER A 268 -0.14 -20.39 -11.45
N ALA A 269 -1.10 -20.13 -12.36
CA ALA A 269 -1.35 -20.98 -13.52
C ALA A 269 -0.25 -20.87 -14.60
N GLU A 270 0.45 -19.74 -14.71
CA GLU A 270 1.43 -19.49 -15.79
C GLU A 270 2.86 -19.19 -15.31
N VAL A 271 3.09 -18.97 -14.01
CA VAL A 271 4.41 -18.58 -13.46
C VAL A 271 5.54 -19.57 -13.77
N HIS A 272 5.21 -20.86 -13.93
CA HIS A 272 6.16 -21.89 -14.34
C HIS A 272 6.88 -21.56 -15.66
N ARG A 273 6.28 -20.75 -16.55
CA ARG A 273 6.89 -20.31 -17.81
C ARG A 273 8.09 -19.39 -17.58
N TYR A 274 8.11 -18.66 -16.47
CA TYR A 274 9.13 -17.68 -16.11
C TYR A 274 10.19 -18.25 -15.16
N LEU A 275 10.05 -19.50 -14.71
CA LEU A 275 11.01 -20.14 -13.81
C LEU A 275 11.92 -21.09 -14.57
N LYS A 276 13.20 -21.23 -14.22
CA LYS A 276 14.02 -22.37 -14.63
C LYS A 276 13.54 -23.62 -13.90
N SER A 277 13.81 -24.82 -14.44
CA SER A 277 13.51 -26.07 -13.72
C SER A 277 14.28 -26.09 -12.40
N GLY A 278 13.59 -26.43 -11.31
CA GLY A 278 14.10 -26.32 -9.94
C GLY A 278 14.09 -24.91 -9.33
N GLY A 279 13.71 -23.88 -10.09
CA GLY A 279 13.57 -22.50 -9.60
C GLY A 279 12.36 -22.31 -8.68
N TYR A 280 12.37 -21.26 -7.86
CA TYR A 280 11.36 -21.02 -6.83
C TYR A 280 10.45 -19.84 -7.14
N PHE A 281 9.15 -20.03 -6.97
CA PHE A 281 8.16 -18.97 -6.86
C PHE A 281 7.94 -18.65 -5.38
N ILE A 282 8.21 -17.42 -4.96
CA ILE A 282 7.98 -16.92 -3.61
C ILE A 282 6.91 -15.84 -3.71
N SER A 283 5.71 -16.16 -3.24
CA SER A 283 4.56 -15.26 -3.29
C SER A 283 4.11 -14.84 -1.89
N SER A 284 3.69 -13.60 -1.73
CA SER A 284 3.22 -13.00 -0.46
C SER A 284 2.22 -11.88 -0.77
N GLY A 285 1.67 -11.21 0.25
CA GLY A 285 0.48 -10.35 0.06
C GLY A 285 -0.83 -11.12 0.23
N ILE A 286 -0.75 -12.27 0.89
CA ILE A 286 -1.84 -13.21 1.10
C ILE A 286 -2.26 -13.13 2.56
N ILE A 287 -3.47 -12.63 2.80
CA ILE A 287 -4.09 -12.73 4.13
C ILE A 287 -4.48 -14.19 4.39
N ASP A 288 -4.45 -14.62 5.65
CA ASP A 288 -4.68 -16.01 6.05
C ASP A 288 -5.96 -16.63 5.49
N MET A 289 -7.05 -15.87 5.38
CA MET A 289 -8.32 -16.31 4.80
C MET A 289 -8.19 -16.71 3.32
N LYS A 290 -7.20 -16.15 2.61
CA LYS A 290 -6.90 -16.47 1.20
C LYS A 290 -5.74 -17.47 1.03
N GLU A 291 -5.19 -18.01 2.12
CA GLU A 291 -4.08 -18.98 2.07
C GLU A 291 -4.44 -20.19 1.20
N GLN A 292 -5.57 -20.83 1.52
CA GLN A 292 -5.98 -22.07 0.88
C GLN A 292 -6.25 -21.87 -0.62
N LEU A 293 -6.79 -20.71 -1.01
CA LEU A 293 -7.01 -20.34 -2.40
C LEU A 293 -5.71 -20.40 -3.20
N ILE A 294 -4.64 -19.79 -2.69
CA ILE A 294 -3.35 -19.76 -3.38
C ILE A 294 -2.64 -21.11 -3.35
N VAL A 295 -2.72 -21.83 -2.22
CA VAL A 295 -2.17 -23.20 -2.12
C VAL A 295 -2.82 -24.12 -3.16
N ASP A 296 -4.13 -24.03 -3.34
CA ASP A 296 -4.85 -24.85 -4.31
C ASP A 296 -4.53 -24.43 -5.75
N ALA A 297 -4.40 -23.13 -6.03
CA ALA A 297 -3.96 -22.63 -7.34
C ALA A 297 -2.55 -23.14 -7.71
N VAL A 298 -1.60 -23.12 -6.77
CA VAL A 298 -0.25 -23.68 -6.96
C VAL A 298 -0.31 -25.18 -7.22
N LYS A 299 -1.11 -25.94 -6.44
CA LYS A 299 -1.24 -27.39 -6.59
C LYS A 299 -1.96 -27.81 -7.86
N ALA A 300 -2.84 -26.96 -8.38
CA ALA A 300 -3.53 -27.20 -9.65
C ALA A 300 -2.59 -27.11 -10.86
N ASN A 301 -1.46 -26.42 -10.73
CA ASN A 301 -0.45 -26.35 -11.78
C ASN A 301 0.45 -27.61 -11.78
N PRO A 302 0.41 -28.47 -12.82
CA PRO A 302 1.18 -29.70 -12.85
C PRO A 302 2.70 -29.46 -12.91
N GLU A 303 3.14 -28.30 -13.37
CA GLU A 303 4.56 -27.93 -13.50
C GLU A 303 5.15 -27.37 -12.20
N LEU A 304 4.31 -27.17 -11.17
CA LEU A 304 4.73 -26.68 -9.86
C LEU A 304 4.63 -27.76 -8.79
N GLU A 305 5.56 -27.69 -7.85
CA GLU A 305 5.56 -28.42 -6.59
C GLU A 305 5.35 -27.41 -5.46
N PHE A 306 4.29 -27.61 -4.66
CA PHE A 306 4.10 -26.84 -3.44
C PHE A 306 5.20 -27.20 -2.42
N ILE A 307 5.87 -26.18 -1.87
CA ILE A 307 7.00 -26.36 -0.95
C ILE A 307 6.59 -26.05 0.49
N ALA A 308 6.05 -24.86 0.75
CA ALA A 308 5.72 -24.41 2.10
C ALA A 308 4.73 -23.24 2.09
N VAL A 309 4.10 -23.04 3.25
CA VAL A 309 3.52 -21.75 3.66
C VAL A 309 4.33 -21.23 4.84
N GLU A 310 4.82 -20.00 4.73
CA GLU A 310 5.49 -19.26 5.81
C GLU A 310 4.54 -18.19 6.36
N THR A 311 4.60 -17.90 7.66
CA THR A 311 3.61 -17.03 8.35
C THR A 311 4.29 -15.91 9.14
N ASP A 312 3.73 -14.70 9.09
CA ASP A 312 4.11 -13.56 9.94
C ASP A 312 2.81 -12.80 10.27
N GLY A 313 2.29 -12.98 11.49
CA GLY A 313 0.95 -12.54 11.89
C GLY A 313 -0.16 -13.18 11.05
N GLU A 314 -1.04 -12.35 10.50
CA GLU A 314 -2.16 -12.75 9.62
C GLU A 314 -1.72 -12.94 8.16
N TRP A 315 -0.48 -12.61 7.83
CA TRP A 315 0.03 -12.67 6.47
C TRP A 315 0.74 -13.99 6.20
N ARG A 316 0.65 -14.41 4.95
CA ARG A 316 1.17 -15.68 4.43
C ARG A 316 2.09 -15.43 3.25
N SER A 317 3.11 -16.27 3.16
CA SER A 317 3.86 -16.46 1.92
C SER A 317 3.76 -17.91 1.48
N VAL A 318 3.32 -18.11 0.24
CA VAL A 318 3.22 -19.44 -0.39
C VAL A 318 4.42 -19.62 -1.31
N VAL A 319 5.17 -20.71 -1.10
CA VAL A 319 6.37 -21.03 -1.86
C VAL A 319 6.11 -22.27 -2.72
N ALA A 320 6.47 -22.18 -4.00
CA ALA A 320 6.43 -23.28 -4.95
C ALA A 320 7.77 -23.43 -5.67
N ARG A 321 8.02 -24.61 -6.23
CA ARG A 321 9.20 -24.91 -7.05
C ARG A 321 8.76 -25.42 -8.41
N ARG A 322 9.41 -24.95 -9.49
CA ARG A 322 9.20 -25.54 -10.82
C ARG A 322 9.81 -26.95 -10.87
N LYS A 323 9.02 -27.92 -11.34
CA LYS A 323 9.46 -29.31 -11.52
C LYS A 323 10.51 -29.49 -12.61
#